data_AF-A0A7J7XI98-F1
#
_entry.id   AF-A0A7J7XI98-F1
#
_cell.length_a   1.000
_cell.length_b   1.000
_cell.length_c   1.000
_cell.angle_alpha   90.00
_cell.angle_beta   90.00
_cell.angle_gamma   90.00
#
_symmetry.space_group_name_H-M   'P 1'
#
loop_
_entity.id
_entity.type
_entity.pdbx_description
1 polymer ?
#
loop_
_entity_poly.entity_id
_entity_poly.type
_entity_poly.pdbx_seq_one_letter_code
_entity_poly.pdbx_strand_id
1 'polypeptide(L)'
;MCLPSASGLRLLTTSWAHPPMAHIPAAQSAHLSVLVGDKQPMILKWRILSATNDLDRVSAVALPKLPISLTNTDLKVASDTQFYPGLGLALAFHDGSVHIVHRLSLQTMAIFFSSTAPRSMDEPAIKRPRTTGPTVHFKAMQLSWTSLALVGIDNHGKLSMLRISPSMGHTLDVNLALRHLLFLLEYCMVTGYDWWDILLHVQPAMVQSLVERLHEEYTRQKAALQQVLSTRILAMKASLCKLSPCTVTLVCDYHAKLFLIAISSTLKSLLRPHILNTPDKSPGDRLTEICAKITDVDIDKVMINLKTEEFVLDMNTLQALQQLLQWVGDFVLYLLASLPNQGAPLRPGHSFLRDGTSLGMLRELMVVIRIWGLLKPSCLPVYTATSDTQDSMSLLFRLLTKLWICCRDEGPTSEPDETLVDECCLLPSQLLIPSLDWLPVSDGLVSRLQPKQPLRLHFGKAPILPGSATTLQLDGLIRATGQPKIDHLRRLHLGAHPTEECKACTRCGCVTMLKSPNKTTAVKQWEQRWIKNCLCGGLWRRMPLSCP
;
A
#
# COMPACT_ATOMS: atom_id res chain seq x y z
N MET A 1 -9.17 -30.39 5.72
CA MET A 1 -9.16 -31.25 4.51
C MET A 1 -10.47 -32.00 4.47
N CYS A 2 -11.24 -31.93 3.38
CA CYS A 2 -12.47 -32.70 3.21
C CYS A 2 -12.20 -33.78 2.16
N LEU A 3 -12.46 -35.04 2.50
CA LEU A 3 -12.46 -36.16 1.55
C LEU A 3 -13.81 -36.16 0.80
N PRO A 4 -13.81 -36.25 -0.54
CA PRO A 4 -15.05 -36.36 -1.31
C PRO A 4 -15.39 -37.84 -1.53
N SER A 5 -16.25 -38.42 -0.69
CA SER A 5 -16.89 -39.73 -0.97
C SER A 5 -17.86 -40.11 0.16
N ALA A 6 -18.93 -39.35 0.34
CA ALA A 6 -20.18 -39.79 0.96
C ALA A 6 -21.18 -38.66 0.81
N SER A 7 -22.45 -38.98 0.58
CA SER A 7 -23.59 -38.07 0.61
C SER A 7 -23.73 -37.43 2.01
N GLY A 8 -23.00 -36.34 2.24
CA GLY A 8 -23.02 -35.53 3.45
C GLY A 8 -21.76 -34.69 3.64
N LEU A 9 -21.90 -33.40 3.94
CA LEU A 9 -20.77 -32.51 4.26
C LEU A 9 -20.41 -32.70 5.74
N ARG A 10 -19.17 -33.13 6.03
CA ARG A 10 -18.64 -33.23 7.40
C ARG A 10 -17.57 -32.16 7.61
N LEU A 11 -17.82 -31.20 8.50
CA LEU A 11 -16.82 -30.22 8.90
C LEU A 11 -15.96 -30.75 10.04
N LEU A 12 -14.66 -30.68 9.81
CA LEU A 12 -13.61 -31.11 10.71
C LEU A 12 -12.78 -29.87 11.07
N THR A 13 -12.75 -29.48 12.35
CA THR A 13 -11.92 -28.36 12.84
C THR A 13 -10.88 -28.84 13.84
N THR A 14 -9.78 -28.09 13.90
CA THR A 14 -8.71 -28.21 14.91
C THR A 14 -8.68 -26.92 15.72
N SER A 15 -8.63 -27.00 17.06
CA SER A 15 -8.34 -25.83 17.91
C SER A 15 -6.85 -25.52 17.83
N TRP A 16 -6.47 -24.41 17.21
CA TRP A 16 -5.09 -23.92 17.23
C TRP A 16 -4.97 -22.80 18.26
N ALA A 17 -4.13 -23.01 19.27
CA ALA A 17 -3.38 -21.93 19.90
C ALA A 17 -2.06 -21.83 19.13
N HIS A 18 -1.88 -20.79 18.31
CA HIS A 18 -0.59 -20.54 17.68
C HIS A 18 0.34 -19.83 18.67
N PRO A 19 1.62 -20.24 18.78
CA PRO A 19 2.66 -19.39 19.34
C PRO A 19 2.94 -18.22 18.37
N PRO A 20 3.53 -17.12 18.85
CA PRO A 20 3.76 -15.93 18.02
C PRO A 20 4.76 -16.26 16.91
N MET A 21 4.30 -16.25 15.65
CA MET A 21 5.19 -16.30 14.50
C MET A 21 5.69 -14.89 14.16
N ALA A 22 6.92 -14.61 14.59
CA ALA A 22 7.73 -13.54 14.04
C ALA A 22 8.51 -14.08 12.83
N HIS A 23 8.25 -13.53 11.64
CA HIS A 23 9.22 -13.59 10.54
C HIS A 23 9.99 -12.27 10.51
N ILE A 24 11.17 -12.29 11.13
CA ILE A 24 12.23 -11.27 11.02
C ILE A 24 13.39 -11.96 10.28
N PRO A 25 14.10 -11.29 9.35
CA PRO A 25 15.17 -11.92 8.59
C PRO A 25 16.39 -12.27 9.47
N ALA A 26 17.14 -13.26 9.01
CA ALA A 26 18.22 -13.96 9.70
C ALA A 26 19.24 -13.06 10.41
N ALA A 27 19.50 -13.37 11.68
CA ALA A 27 20.72 -13.05 12.43
C ALA A 27 21.09 -14.25 13.31
N GLN A 28 22.37 -14.35 13.63
CA GLN A 28 23.14 -15.56 13.94
C GLN A 28 22.69 -16.40 15.15
N SER A 29 23.07 -17.67 15.08
CA SER A 29 22.91 -18.74 16.06
C SER A 29 23.40 -18.40 17.47
N ALA A 30 22.49 -18.45 18.44
CA ALA A 30 22.80 -18.70 19.83
C ALA A 30 21.87 -19.81 20.35
N HIS A 31 22.49 -20.90 20.82
CA HIS A 31 21.82 -22.05 21.41
C HIS A 31 20.96 -21.63 22.62
N LEU A 32 19.64 -21.73 22.49
CA LEU A 32 18.71 -21.79 23.61
C LEU A 32 18.11 -23.20 23.65
N SER A 33 18.67 -24.03 24.53
CA SER A 33 18.13 -25.33 24.90
C SER A 33 16.77 -25.14 25.57
N VAL A 34 15.69 -25.48 24.88
CA VAL A 34 14.36 -25.56 25.48
C VAL A 34 14.27 -26.85 26.29
N LEU A 35 14.16 -26.72 27.62
CA LEU A 35 13.77 -27.81 28.51
C LEU A 35 12.42 -28.38 28.08
N VAL A 36 12.42 -29.61 27.60
CA VAL A 36 11.22 -30.39 27.30
C VAL A 36 10.64 -30.89 28.62
N GLY A 37 9.54 -30.28 29.07
CA GLY A 37 8.77 -30.79 30.21
C GLY A 37 7.91 -32.01 29.82
N ASP A 38 7.77 -32.95 30.76
CA ASP A 38 7.01 -34.22 30.70
C ASP A 38 5.50 -34.08 30.42
N LYS A 39 5.10 -33.49 29.28
CA LYS A 39 3.71 -33.54 28.81
C LYS A 39 3.57 -34.57 27.71
N GLN A 40 2.75 -35.61 27.95
CA GLN A 40 2.35 -36.57 26.93
C GLN A 40 1.95 -35.86 25.63
N PRO A 41 2.29 -36.42 24.45
CA PRO A 41 1.94 -35.82 23.18
C PRO A 41 0.41 -35.66 23.09
N MET A 42 -0.04 -34.43 22.85
CA MET A 42 -1.45 -34.12 22.73
C MET A 42 -2.01 -34.80 21.47
N ILE A 43 -2.76 -35.89 21.65
CA ILE A 43 -3.46 -36.57 20.55
C ILE A 43 -4.63 -35.68 20.13
N LEU A 44 -4.48 -35.00 18.98
CA LEU A 44 -5.56 -34.24 18.37
C LEU A 44 -6.61 -35.20 17.82
N LYS A 45 -7.79 -35.22 18.44
CA LYS A 45 -8.95 -35.96 17.96
C LYS A 45 -9.82 -35.06 17.10
N TRP A 46 -10.09 -35.49 15.87
CA TRP A 46 -11.07 -34.85 15.02
C TRP A 46 -12.47 -34.98 15.64
N ARG A 47 -13.14 -33.85 15.85
CA ARG A 47 -14.54 -33.81 16.30
C ARG A 47 -15.40 -33.29 15.15
N ILE A 48 -16.46 -34.01 14.82
CA ILE A 48 -17.51 -33.51 13.95
C ILE A 48 -18.33 -32.51 14.78
N LEU A 49 -18.34 -31.24 14.37
CA LEU A 49 -19.11 -30.21 15.06
C LEU A 49 -20.56 -30.16 14.56
N SER A 50 -20.75 -30.32 13.26
CA SER A 50 -22.05 -30.32 12.59
C SER A 50 -22.01 -31.16 11.31
N ALA A 51 -23.15 -31.74 10.93
CA ALA A 51 -23.36 -32.46 9.69
C ALA A 51 -24.77 -32.16 9.14
N THR A 52 -24.91 -32.14 7.83
CA THR A 52 -26.21 -32.02 7.14
C THR A 52 -26.22 -32.94 5.93
N ASN A 53 -27.39 -33.55 5.69
CA ASN A 53 -27.65 -34.42 4.54
C ASN A 53 -28.60 -33.76 3.53
N ASP A 54 -29.10 -32.56 3.85
CA ASP A 54 -30.15 -31.87 3.07
C ASP A 54 -29.57 -30.97 1.97
N LEU A 55 -28.25 -30.99 1.81
CA LEU A 55 -27.54 -30.21 0.81
C LEU A 55 -27.44 -30.99 -0.50
N ASP A 56 -27.71 -30.31 -1.61
CA ASP A 56 -27.46 -30.81 -2.96
C ASP A 56 -25.97 -31.19 -3.13
N ARG A 57 -25.64 -31.89 -4.23
CA ARG A 57 -24.27 -32.32 -4.48
C ARG A 57 -23.33 -31.11 -4.54
N VAL A 58 -22.45 -31.00 -3.54
CA VAL A 58 -21.41 -29.96 -3.45
C VAL A 58 -20.37 -30.20 -4.54
N SER A 59 -20.07 -29.15 -5.28
CA SER A 59 -19.11 -29.13 -6.40
C SER A 59 -17.80 -28.43 -6.05
N ALA A 60 -17.84 -27.41 -5.19
CA ALA A 60 -16.66 -26.74 -4.66
C ALA A 60 -16.91 -26.18 -3.26
N VAL A 61 -15.83 -26.03 -2.48
CA VAL A 61 -15.86 -25.47 -1.11
C VAL A 61 -14.75 -24.42 -0.99
N ALA A 62 -15.07 -23.27 -0.40
CA ALA A 62 -14.08 -22.27 0.00
C ALA A 62 -14.19 -21.99 1.50
N LEU A 63 -13.07 -22.15 2.20
CA LEU A 63 -12.96 -21.92 3.64
C LEU A 63 -12.52 -20.49 3.93
N PRO A 64 -13.06 -19.84 4.98
CA PRO A 64 -12.57 -18.54 5.41
C PRO A 64 -11.14 -18.68 5.94
N LYS A 65 -10.32 -17.67 5.66
CA LYS A 65 -8.92 -17.61 6.12
C LYS A 65 -8.72 -16.68 7.32
N LEU A 66 -9.69 -15.81 7.58
CA LEU A 66 -9.67 -14.92 8.73
C LEU A 66 -9.77 -15.76 10.01
N PRO A 67 -8.79 -15.67 10.93
CA PRO A 67 -8.83 -16.40 12.18
C PRO A 67 -9.93 -15.83 13.06
N ILE A 68 -10.74 -16.73 13.63
CA ILE A 68 -11.73 -16.38 14.65
C ILE A 68 -11.61 -17.37 15.80
N SER A 69 -11.75 -16.87 17.03
CA SER A 69 -11.88 -17.72 18.20
C SER A 69 -13.23 -18.43 18.16
N LEU A 70 -13.23 -19.73 18.43
CA LEU A 70 -14.42 -20.59 18.34
C LEU A 70 -14.63 -21.36 19.64
N THR A 71 -14.57 -20.67 20.76
CA THR A 71 -14.95 -21.26 22.06
C THR A 71 -16.49 -21.32 22.17
N ASN A 72 -17.03 -22.16 23.05
CA ASN A 72 -18.49 -22.30 23.21
C ASN A 72 -19.20 -21.01 23.64
N THR A 73 -18.49 -20.10 24.33
CA THR A 73 -18.97 -18.74 24.64
C THR A 73 -19.02 -17.86 23.39
N ASP A 74 -18.13 -18.09 22.42
CA ASP A 74 -18.07 -17.34 21.16
C ASP A 74 -19.21 -17.73 20.20
N LEU A 75 -19.85 -18.89 20.37
CA LEU A 75 -20.96 -19.35 19.52
C LEU A 75 -22.21 -18.47 19.63
N LYS A 76 -22.56 -18.03 20.85
CA LYS A 76 -23.67 -17.08 21.07
C LYS A 76 -23.31 -15.68 20.53
N VAL A 77 -22.06 -15.26 20.72
CA VAL A 77 -21.58 -14.00 20.16
C VAL A 77 -21.56 -14.03 18.63
N ALA A 78 -21.23 -15.18 18.04
CA ALA A 78 -21.21 -15.39 16.59
C ALA A 78 -22.62 -15.47 15.97
N SER A 79 -23.66 -15.82 16.73
CA SER A 79 -25.05 -15.74 16.24
C SER A 79 -25.61 -14.33 16.26
N ASP A 80 -25.16 -13.50 17.20
CA ASP A 80 -25.73 -12.16 17.43
C ASP A 80 -24.91 -11.04 16.76
N THR A 81 -23.73 -11.38 16.22
CA THR A 81 -22.83 -10.42 15.56
C THR A 81 -23.32 -10.00 14.19
N GLN A 82 -23.13 -8.72 13.86
CA GLN A 82 -23.33 -8.17 12.52
C GLN A 82 -22.02 -8.12 11.70
N PHE A 83 -20.95 -8.76 12.20
CA PHE A 83 -19.66 -8.90 11.55
C PHE A 83 -19.42 -10.37 11.16
N TYR A 84 -19.60 -10.67 9.88
CA TYR A 84 -19.53 -12.03 9.33
C TYR A 84 -18.21 -12.47 8.66
N PRO A 85 -17.20 -11.60 8.42
CA PRO A 85 -15.88 -12.05 7.98
C PRO A 85 -15.33 -13.16 8.89
N GLY A 86 -14.86 -14.26 8.29
CA GLY A 86 -14.34 -15.41 9.05
C GLY A 86 -15.38 -16.45 9.49
N LEU A 87 -16.67 -16.09 9.54
CA LEU A 87 -17.77 -16.95 9.99
C LEU A 87 -18.43 -17.75 8.87
N GLY A 88 -18.40 -17.27 7.62
CA GLY A 88 -19.03 -17.94 6.48
C GLY A 88 -18.09 -18.90 5.73
N LEU A 89 -18.58 -20.10 5.42
CA LEU A 89 -18.04 -21.02 4.42
C LEU A 89 -18.81 -20.83 3.11
N ALA A 90 -18.14 -20.81 1.96
CA ALA A 90 -18.84 -20.81 0.68
C ALA A 90 -18.88 -22.21 0.07
N LEU A 91 -20.09 -22.66 -0.31
CA LEU A 91 -20.37 -23.95 -0.93
C LEU A 91 -20.98 -23.69 -2.30
N ALA A 92 -20.43 -24.28 -3.36
CA ALA A 92 -21.04 -24.28 -4.68
C ALA A 92 -21.69 -25.62 -4.96
N PHE A 93 -22.84 -25.61 -5.63
CA PHE A 93 -23.63 -26.80 -5.91
C PHE A 93 -23.75 -27.06 -7.40
N HIS A 94 -24.03 -28.32 -7.75
CA HIS A 94 -24.21 -28.72 -9.14
C HIS A 94 -25.39 -28.03 -9.82
N ASP A 95 -26.37 -27.50 -9.09
CA ASP A 95 -27.49 -26.73 -9.63
C ASP A 95 -27.11 -25.28 -10.03
N GLY A 96 -25.86 -24.87 -9.78
CA GLY A 96 -25.34 -23.54 -10.06
C GLY A 96 -25.54 -22.51 -8.94
N SER A 97 -26.06 -22.93 -7.78
CA SER A 97 -26.15 -22.10 -6.58
C SER A 97 -24.83 -22.06 -5.81
N VAL A 98 -24.61 -20.96 -5.09
CA VAL A 98 -23.53 -20.74 -4.16
C VAL A 98 -24.12 -20.30 -2.83
N HIS A 99 -23.95 -21.11 -1.79
CA HIS A 99 -24.43 -20.80 -0.45
C HIS A 99 -23.27 -20.36 0.41
N ILE A 100 -23.46 -19.28 1.17
CA ILE A 100 -22.62 -18.95 2.30
C ILE A 100 -23.32 -19.52 3.53
N VAL A 101 -22.66 -20.45 4.22
CA VAL A 101 -23.19 -21.11 5.41
C VAL A 101 -22.33 -20.80 6.62
N HIS A 102 -22.94 -20.69 7.79
CA HIS A 102 -22.22 -20.45 9.02
C HIS A 102 -21.30 -21.63 9.35
N ARG A 103 -20.03 -21.37 9.63
CA ARG A 103 -19.00 -22.41 9.70
C ARG A 103 -19.14 -23.39 10.85
N LEU A 104 -19.94 -23.05 11.86
CA LEU A 104 -20.23 -23.92 12.99
C LEU A 104 -21.62 -24.53 12.90
N SER A 105 -22.66 -23.72 12.77
CA SER A 105 -24.06 -24.20 12.76
C SER A 105 -24.51 -24.75 11.42
N LEU A 106 -23.76 -24.52 10.33
CA LEU A 106 -24.14 -24.84 8.95
C LEU A 106 -25.43 -24.19 8.47
N GLN A 107 -25.97 -23.24 9.24
CA GLN A 107 -27.14 -22.46 8.83
C GLN A 107 -26.78 -21.61 7.62
N THR A 108 -27.68 -21.57 6.63
CA THR A 108 -27.48 -20.77 5.44
C THR A 108 -27.62 -19.29 5.78
N MET A 109 -26.61 -18.51 5.44
CA MET A 109 -26.53 -17.07 5.68
C MET A 109 -26.87 -16.28 4.40
N ALA A 110 -26.45 -16.77 3.23
CA ALA A 110 -26.76 -16.16 1.95
C ALA A 110 -26.76 -17.20 0.81
N ILE A 111 -27.52 -16.94 -0.25
CA ILE A 111 -27.57 -17.78 -1.46
C ILE A 111 -27.41 -16.89 -2.69
N PHE A 112 -26.58 -17.32 -3.62
CA PHE A 112 -26.33 -16.66 -4.91
C PHE A 112 -26.50 -17.66 -6.03
N PHE A 113 -26.99 -17.22 -7.19
CA PHE A 113 -27.07 -18.06 -8.39
C PHE A 113 -26.10 -17.55 -9.45
N SER A 114 -25.34 -18.45 -10.06
CA SER A 114 -24.33 -18.09 -11.07
C SER A 114 -24.91 -17.51 -12.37
N SER A 115 -26.23 -17.58 -12.58
CA SER A 115 -26.90 -17.11 -13.80
C SER A 115 -27.30 -15.64 -13.72
N THR A 116 -26.99 -14.88 -14.77
CA THR A 116 -27.31 -13.44 -14.98
C THR A 116 -28.79 -13.09 -15.13
N ALA A 117 -29.73 -13.96 -14.76
CA ALA A 117 -31.14 -13.61 -14.72
C ALA A 117 -31.50 -13.22 -13.26
N PRO A 118 -31.81 -11.94 -12.96
CA PRO A 118 -32.35 -11.59 -11.66
C PRO A 118 -33.66 -12.36 -11.48
N ARG A 119 -33.70 -13.26 -10.51
CA ARG A 119 -34.99 -13.82 -10.06
C ARG A 119 -35.70 -12.69 -9.31
N SER A 120 -36.82 -12.23 -9.82
CA SER A 120 -37.76 -11.42 -9.04
C SER A 120 -38.22 -12.25 -7.86
N MET A 121 -38.15 -11.70 -6.64
CA MET A 121 -38.53 -12.42 -5.41
C MET A 121 -40.04 -12.72 -5.31
N ASP A 122 -40.85 -12.21 -6.23
CA ASP A 122 -42.33 -12.23 -6.17
C ASP A 122 -43.04 -13.21 -7.12
N GLU A 123 -42.34 -14.11 -7.84
CA GLU A 123 -43.05 -15.13 -8.63
C GLU A 123 -43.31 -16.41 -7.81
N PRO A 124 -44.58 -16.85 -7.66
CA PRO A 124 -44.88 -18.14 -7.05
C PRO A 124 -44.27 -19.26 -7.90
N ALA A 125 -43.79 -20.31 -7.22
CA ALA A 125 -43.10 -21.46 -7.80
C ALA A 125 -44.00 -22.29 -8.74
N ILE A 126 -44.25 -21.77 -9.95
CA ILE A 126 -44.83 -22.56 -11.03
C ILE A 126 -43.69 -23.41 -11.61
N LYS A 127 -43.84 -24.73 -11.46
CA LYS A 127 -42.95 -25.79 -11.95
C LYS A 127 -42.58 -25.55 -13.42
N ARG A 128 -41.44 -24.91 -13.68
CA ARG A 128 -40.82 -24.92 -15.01
C ARG A 128 -39.98 -26.19 -15.18
N PRO A 129 -40.00 -26.80 -16.38
CA PRO A 129 -39.28 -28.05 -16.64
C PRO A 129 -37.77 -27.85 -16.47
N ARG A 130 -37.12 -28.81 -15.81
CA ARG A 130 -35.65 -28.90 -15.71
C ARG A 130 -35.06 -28.81 -17.12
N THR A 131 -34.33 -27.74 -17.41
CA THR A 131 -33.51 -27.66 -18.62
C THR A 131 -32.46 -28.78 -18.57
N THR A 132 -32.47 -29.65 -19.57
CA THR A 132 -31.67 -30.89 -19.68
C THR A 132 -30.19 -30.67 -20.02
N GLY A 133 -29.71 -29.43 -20.00
CA GLY A 133 -28.30 -29.10 -20.24
C GLY A 133 -27.48 -29.11 -18.94
N PRO A 134 -26.15 -29.33 -19.00
CA PRO A 134 -25.28 -29.22 -17.84
C PRO A 134 -25.34 -27.78 -17.29
N THR A 135 -25.79 -27.64 -16.06
CA THR A 135 -25.87 -26.37 -15.33
C THR A 135 -24.48 -25.79 -15.08
N VAL A 136 -24.32 -24.48 -15.31
CA VAL A 136 -23.08 -23.76 -15.02
C VAL A 136 -22.89 -23.70 -13.51
N HIS A 137 -21.76 -24.22 -13.01
CA HIS A 137 -21.43 -24.25 -11.60
C HIS A 137 -19.92 -24.14 -11.36
N PHE A 138 -19.54 -23.63 -10.18
CA PHE A 138 -18.14 -23.52 -9.81
C PHE A 138 -17.50 -24.87 -9.51
N LYS A 139 -16.33 -25.13 -10.11
CA LYS A 139 -15.49 -26.31 -9.83
C LYS A 139 -14.41 -26.02 -8.80
N ALA A 140 -13.99 -24.76 -8.70
CA ALA A 140 -13.03 -24.31 -7.71
C ALA A 140 -13.45 -22.94 -7.20
N MET A 141 -13.28 -22.71 -5.90
CA MET A 141 -13.59 -21.44 -5.26
C MET A 141 -12.55 -21.12 -4.19
N GLN A 142 -12.29 -19.83 -3.97
CA GLN A 142 -11.42 -19.37 -2.90
C GLN A 142 -11.88 -18.03 -2.34
N LEU A 143 -11.99 -17.96 -1.01
CA LEU A 143 -12.20 -16.73 -0.29
C LEU A 143 -10.90 -15.94 -0.18
N SER A 144 -11.01 -14.62 -0.27
CA SER A 144 -9.94 -13.69 0.03
C SER A 144 -9.55 -13.76 1.51
N TRP A 145 -8.41 -13.15 1.89
CA TRP A 145 -7.89 -13.25 3.26
C TRP A 145 -8.84 -12.64 4.30
N THR A 146 -9.55 -11.58 3.95
CA THR A 146 -10.58 -10.97 4.82
C THR A 146 -11.98 -11.54 4.59
N SER A 147 -12.14 -12.52 3.70
CA SER A 147 -13.44 -13.12 3.32
C SER A 147 -14.46 -12.15 2.72
N LEU A 148 -14.01 -10.99 2.22
CA LEU A 148 -14.86 -9.98 1.58
C LEU A 148 -14.97 -10.13 0.05
N ALA A 149 -14.25 -11.09 -0.53
CA ALA A 149 -14.37 -11.48 -1.91
C ALA A 149 -14.24 -12.99 -2.07
N LEU A 150 -14.97 -13.53 -3.06
CA LEU A 150 -14.92 -14.93 -3.46
C LEU A 150 -14.58 -15.00 -4.94
N VAL A 151 -13.53 -15.74 -5.28
CA VAL A 151 -13.14 -16.00 -6.66
C VAL A 151 -13.50 -17.44 -6.98
N GLY A 152 -14.13 -17.67 -8.13
CA GLY A 152 -14.52 -19.00 -8.59
C GLY A 152 -14.27 -19.22 -10.07
N ILE A 153 -13.95 -20.47 -10.43
CA ILE A 153 -13.83 -20.93 -11.82
C ILE A 153 -14.95 -21.93 -12.09
N ASP A 154 -15.77 -21.66 -13.09
CA ASP A 154 -16.87 -22.55 -13.48
C ASP A 154 -16.41 -23.73 -14.35
N ASN A 155 -17.32 -24.68 -14.58
CA ASN A 155 -17.11 -25.84 -15.45
C ASN A 155 -16.88 -25.48 -16.94
N HIS A 156 -16.99 -24.21 -17.33
CA HIS A 156 -16.63 -23.70 -18.65
C HIS A 156 -15.29 -22.95 -18.66
N GLY A 157 -14.57 -22.91 -17.53
CA GLY A 157 -13.29 -22.23 -17.39
C GLY A 157 -13.42 -20.70 -17.22
N LYS A 158 -14.62 -20.17 -16.99
CA LYS A 158 -14.83 -18.75 -16.76
C LYS A 158 -14.51 -18.39 -15.31
N LEU A 159 -13.63 -17.41 -15.14
CA LEU A 159 -13.30 -16.82 -13.85
C LEU A 159 -14.36 -15.76 -13.47
N SER A 160 -14.92 -15.89 -12.27
CA SER A 160 -15.84 -14.91 -11.69
C SER A 160 -15.35 -14.45 -10.32
N MET A 161 -15.55 -13.18 -10.01
CA MET A 161 -15.32 -12.61 -8.68
C MET A 161 -16.65 -12.10 -8.13
N LEU A 162 -16.97 -12.52 -6.91
CA LEU A 162 -18.14 -12.11 -6.16
C LEU A 162 -17.69 -11.26 -4.98
N ARG A 163 -18.30 -10.08 -4.82
CA ARG A 163 -18.11 -9.22 -3.64
C ARG A 163 -19.02 -9.72 -2.52
N ILE A 164 -18.46 -9.96 -1.34
CA ILE A 164 -19.19 -10.43 -0.15
C ILE A 164 -19.25 -9.29 0.86
N SER A 165 -20.46 -8.85 1.23
CA SER A 165 -20.64 -7.80 2.24
C SER A 165 -20.15 -8.27 3.62
N PRO A 166 -19.39 -7.46 4.39
CA PRO A 166 -19.05 -7.77 5.78
C PRO A 166 -20.29 -8.02 6.65
N SER A 167 -21.40 -7.37 6.33
CA SER A 167 -22.67 -7.48 7.03
C SER A 167 -23.61 -8.55 6.45
N MET A 168 -23.21 -9.28 5.40
CA MET A 168 -24.06 -10.27 4.71
C MET A 168 -25.46 -9.76 4.29
N GLY A 169 -25.61 -8.46 4.06
CA GLY A 169 -26.86 -7.84 3.65
C GLY A 169 -27.62 -7.12 4.76
N HIS A 170 -27.19 -7.26 6.02
CA HIS A 170 -27.74 -6.45 7.12
C HIS A 170 -27.41 -4.97 6.92
N THR A 171 -28.40 -4.10 7.16
CA THR A 171 -28.22 -2.65 7.20
C THR A 171 -27.43 -2.28 8.44
N LEU A 172 -26.30 -1.60 8.26
CA LEU A 172 -25.47 -1.13 9.37
C LEU A 172 -25.54 0.39 9.47
N ASP A 173 -25.44 0.89 10.70
CA ASP A 173 -25.06 2.29 10.93
C ASP A 173 -23.66 2.56 10.36
N VAL A 174 -23.42 3.79 9.90
CA VAL A 174 -22.16 4.21 9.28
C VAL A 174 -20.98 4.01 10.23
N ASN A 175 -21.13 4.30 11.53
CA ASN A 175 -20.04 4.14 12.49
C ASN A 175 -19.69 2.66 12.69
N LEU A 176 -20.69 1.79 12.70
CA LEU A 176 -20.46 0.35 12.83
C LEU A 176 -19.80 -0.21 11.56
N ALA A 177 -20.24 0.22 10.38
CA ALA A 177 -19.60 -0.14 9.12
C ALA A 177 -18.12 0.32 9.06
N LEU A 178 -17.84 1.57 9.47
CA LEU A 178 -16.47 2.10 9.59
C LEU A 178 -15.62 1.23 10.52
N ARG A 179 -16.16 0.86 11.69
CA ARG A 179 -15.47 0.03 12.68
C ARG A 179 -15.13 -1.36 12.12
N HIS A 180 -16.07 -2.00 11.42
CA HIS A 180 -15.83 -3.30 10.78
C HIS A 180 -14.70 -3.25 9.74
N LEU A 181 -14.67 -2.22 8.89
CA LEU A 181 -13.61 -2.05 7.90
C LEU A 181 -12.27 -1.73 8.56
N LEU A 182 -12.27 -0.91 9.63
CA LEU A 182 -11.08 -0.57 10.38
C LEU A 182 -10.41 -1.81 10.99
N PHE A 183 -11.17 -2.70 11.63
CA PHE A 183 -10.62 -3.96 12.16
C PHE A 183 -9.95 -4.83 11.10
N LEU A 184 -10.53 -4.91 9.90
CA LEU A 184 -9.94 -5.66 8.79
C LEU A 184 -8.69 -4.98 8.26
N LEU A 185 -8.66 -3.64 8.20
CA LEU A 185 -7.47 -2.87 7.82
C LEU A 185 -6.34 -3.08 8.82
N GLU A 186 -6.62 -3.01 10.12
CA GLU A 186 -5.66 -3.30 11.20
C GLU A 186 -5.13 -4.73 11.10
N TYR A 187 -6.01 -5.71 10.88
CA TYR A 187 -5.62 -7.10 10.67
C TYR A 187 -4.65 -7.26 9.50
N CYS A 188 -4.97 -6.67 8.33
CA CYS A 188 -4.08 -6.66 7.17
C CYS A 188 -2.79 -5.89 7.45
N MET A 189 -2.86 -4.84 8.27
CA MET A 189 -1.71 -4.02 8.64
C MET A 189 -0.74 -4.82 9.51
N VAL A 190 -1.21 -5.68 10.42
CA VAL A 190 -0.33 -6.50 11.26
C VAL A 190 0.17 -7.73 10.50
N THR A 191 -0.72 -8.45 9.81
CA THR A 191 -0.39 -9.71 9.13
C THR A 191 0.39 -9.53 7.83
N GLY A 192 0.29 -8.36 7.20
CA GLY A 192 0.85 -8.11 5.87
C GLY A 192 0.02 -8.68 4.71
N TYR A 193 -1.18 -9.20 4.98
CA TYR A 193 -2.11 -9.56 3.91
C TYR A 193 -2.57 -8.33 3.12
N ASP A 194 -2.87 -8.55 1.84
CA ASP A 194 -3.35 -7.50 0.95
C ASP A 194 -4.80 -7.11 1.31
N TRP A 195 -5.07 -5.81 1.35
CA TRP A 195 -6.35 -5.20 1.74
C TRP A 195 -7.25 -4.85 0.54
N TRP A 196 -6.92 -5.27 -0.67
CA TRP A 196 -7.66 -4.92 -1.89
C TRP A 196 -9.16 -5.25 -1.83
N ASP A 197 -9.55 -6.32 -1.14
CA ASP A 197 -10.93 -6.78 -1.00
C ASP A 197 -11.74 -5.91 -0.05
N ILE A 198 -11.10 -5.34 0.99
CA ILE A 198 -11.67 -4.32 1.87
C ILE A 198 -12.04 -3.07 1.06
N LEU A 199 -11.17 -2.65 0.14
CA LEU A 199 -11.38 -1.46 -0.67
C LEU A 199 -12.64 -1.54 -1.55
N LEU A 200 -13.14 -2.74 -1.88
CA LEU A 200 -14.40 -2.94 -2.61
C LEU A 200 -15.65 -2.49 -1.84
N HIS A 201 -15.51 -2.25 -0.53
CA HIS A 201 -16.60 -1.89 0.38
C HIS A 201 -16.47 -0.46 0.93
N VAL A 202 -15.36 0.22 0.68
CA VAL A 202 -15.13 1.59 1.12
C VAL A 202 -15.85 2.55 0.18
N GLN A 203 -16.78 3.34 0.72
CA GLN A 203 -17.45 4.40 -0.03
C GLN A 203 -16.64 5.71 0.04
N PRO A 204 -16.73 6.62 -0.96
CA PRO A 204 -15.98 7.88 -0.97
C PRO A 204 -16.15 8.71 0.31
N ALA A 205 -17.37 8.76 0.87
CA ALA A 205 -17.68 9.48 2.11
C ALA A 205 -17.00 8.88 3.36
N MET A 206 -16.59 7.60 3.32
CA MET A 206 -15.93 6.92 4.44
C MET A 206 -14.41 7.12 4.46
N VAL A 207 -13.82 7.58 3.34
CA VAL A 207 -12.36 7.59 3.13
C VAL A 207 -11.64 8.42 4.18
N GLN A 208 -12.09 9.66 4.40
CA GLN A 208 -11.44 10.58 5.34
C GLN A 208 -11.43 10.00 6.76
N SER A 209 -12.60 9.55 7.24
CA SER A 209 -12.74 8.97 8.58
C SER A 209 -11.93 7.68 8.77
N LEU A 210 -11.82 6.83 7.74
CA LEU A 210 -10.97 5.62 7.82
C LEU A 210 -9.49 5.99 7.88
N VAL A 211 -9.04 6.98 7.11
CA VAL A 211 -7.64 7.44 7.10
C VAL A 211 -7.24 8.03 8.45
N GLU A 212 -8.12 8.84 9.05
CA GLU A 212 -7.92 9.45 10.37
C GLU A 212 -7.90 8.39 11.48
N ARG A 213 -8.96 7.56 11.60
CA ARG A 213 -9.04 6.52 12.64
C ARG A 213 -7.91 5.50 12.53
N LEU A 214 -7.54 5.09 11.31
CA LEU A 214 -6.39 4.19 11.10
C LEU A 214 -5.07 4.86 11.56
N HIS A 215 -4.95 6.18 11.39
CA HIS A 215 -3.78 6.90 11.87
C HIS A 215 -3.72 6.96 13.39
N GLU A 216 -4.82 7.30 14.05
CA GLU A 216 -4.95 7.36 15.51
C GLU A 216 -4.61 6.00 16.14
N GLU A 217 -5.13 4.92 15.55
CA GLU A 217 -4.86 3.57 16.01
C GLU A 217 -3.39 3.17 15.88
N TYR A 218 -2.72 3.65 14.83
CA TYR A 218 -1.29 3.49 14.64
C TYR A 218 -0.47 4.33 15.62
N THR A 219 -0.80 5.61 15.83
CA THR A 219 -0.05 6.50 16.73
C THR A 219 -0.20 6.09 18.19
N ARG A 220 -1.27 5.37 18.55
CA ARG A 220 -1.45 4.75 19.88
C ARG A 220 -0.49 3.58 20.15
N GLN A 221 0.12 3.00 19.11
CA GLN A 221 1.02 1.85 19.28
C GLN A 221 2.37 2.26 19.85
N LYS A 222 3.12 1.30 20.40
CA LYS A 222 4.51 1.50 20.85
C LYS A 222 5.40 1.92 19.67
N ALA A 223 6.40 2.76 19.93
CA ALA A 223 7.33 3.26 18.91
C ALA A 223 7.97 2.16 18.05
N ALA A 224 8.35 1.03 18.64
CA ALA A 224 8.91 -0.11 17.91
C ALA A 224 7.92 -0.69 16.86
N LEU A 225 6.63 -0.77 17.20
CA LEU A 225 5.62 -1.27 16.26
C LEU A 225 5.31 -0.23 15.17
N GLN A 226 5.26 1.06 15.55
CA GLN A 226 5.12 2.15 14.60
C GLN A 226 6.24 2.10 13.54
N GLN A 227 7.49 1.94 13.96
CA GLN A 227 8.63 1.83 13.06
C GLN A 227 8.47 0.72 12.02
N VAL A 228 8.05 -0.48 12.46
CA VAL A 228 7.83 -1.65 11.58
C VAL A 228 6.67 -1.43 10.61
N LEU A 229 5.60 -0.75 11.04
CA LEU A 229 4.39 -0.56 10.25
C LEU A 229 4.37 0.73 9.42
N SER A 230 5.33 1.63 9.62
CA SER A 230 5.40 2.98 9.06
C SER A 230 5.13 3.06 7.55
N THR A 231 5.79 2.22 6.75
CA THR A 231 5.57 2.19 5.29
C THR A 231 4.23 1.57 4.91
N ARG A 232 3.73 0.60 5.70
CA ARG A 232 2.48 -0.10 5.43
C ARG A 232 1.28 0.80 5.67
N ILE A 233 1.28 1.60 6.74
CA ILE A 233 0.20 2.57 6.98
C ILE A 233 0.16 3.63 5.87
N LEU A 234 1.31 4.15 5.43
CA LEU A 234 1.35 5.12 4.32
C LEU A 234 0.77 4.52 3.04
N ALA A 235 1.11 3.27 2.72
CA ALA A 235 0.56 2.56 1.56
C ALA A 235 -0.95 2.32 1.66
N MET A 236 -1.46 2.01 2.87
CA MET A 236 -2.89 1.85 3.12
C MET A 236 -3.64 3.17 2.96
N LYS A 237 -3.14 4.25 3.59
CA LYS A 237 -3.70 5.60 3.44
C LYS A 237 -3.74 6.04 1.97
N ALA A 238 -2.65 5.85 1.23
CA ALA A 238 -2.60 6.10 -0.21
C ALA A 238 -3.64 5.29 -1.00
N SER A 239 -3.96 4.06 -0.56
CA SER A 239 -4.96 3.23 -1.21
C SER A 239 -6.39 3.69 -0.91
N LEU A 240 -6.66 4.13 0.31
CA LEU A 240 -7.95 4.68 0.73
C LEU A 240 -8.22 6.03 0.06
N CYS A 241 -7.25 6.94 0.07
CA CYS A 241 -7.38 8.29 -0.50
C CYS A 241 -7.67 8.28 -2.02
N LYS A 242 -7.33 7.19 -2.72
CA LYS A 242 -7.68 6.99 -4.14
C LYS A 242 -9.17 6.77 -4.39
N LEU A 243 -9.94 6.40 -3.36
CA LEU A 243 -11.35 6.08 -3.48
C LEU A 243 -12.26 7.31 -3.36
N SER A 244 -11.71 8.47 -3.03
CA SER A 244 -12.46 9.72 -2.93
C SER A 244 -11.78 10.85 -3.74
N PRO A 245 -12.54 11.58 -4.58
CA PRO A 245 -12.01 12.74 -5.30
C PRO A 245 -11.44 13.82 -4.37
N CYS A 246 -12.02 13.99 -3.18
CA CYS A 246 -11.60 15.03 -2.21
C CYS A 246 -10.21 14.79 -1.62
N THR A 247 -9.71 13.55 -1.69
CA THR A 247 -8.44 13.14 -1.07
C THR A 247 -7.40 12.69 -2.09
N VAL A 248 -7.70 12.77 -3.39
CA VAL A 248 -6.86 12.18 -4.43
C VAL A 248 -5.47 12.83 -4.51
N THR A 249 -5.35 14.09 -4.14
CA THR A 249 -4.08 14.83 -4.10
C THR A 249 -3.16 14.34 -2.99
N LEU A 250 -3.71 13.87 -1.86
CA LEU A 250 -2.94 13.28 -0.75
C LEU A 250 -2.23 11.98 -1.16
N VAL A 251 -2.71 11.33 -2.22
CA VAL A 251 -2.06 10.14 -2.78
C VAL A 251 -0.64 10.49 -3.25
N CYS A 252 -0.44 11.68 -3.81
CA CYS A 252 0.87 12.18 -4.25
C CYS A 252 1.82 12.23 -3.07
N ASP A 253 1.34 12.84 -1.98
CA ASP A 253 2.13 13.06 -0.78
C ASP A 253 2.53 11.74 -0.13
N TYR A 254 1.60 10.78 0.01
CA TYR A 254 1.94 9.47 0.56
C TYR A 254 2.94 8.69 -0.31
N HIS A 255 2.83 8.78 -1.63
CA HIS A 255 3.80 8.16 -2.53
C HIS A 255 5.17 8.83 -2.47
N ALA A 256 5.22 10.16 -2.44
CA ALA A 256 6.45 10.90 -2.25
C ALA A 256 7.11 10.55 -0.91
N LYS A 257 6.33 10.43 0.18
CA LYS A 257 6.81 9.97 1.50
C LYS A 257 7.39 8.56 1.44
N LEU A 258 6.69 7.61 0.80
CA LEU A 258 7.20 6.25 0.61
C LEU A 258 8.52 6.22 -0.16
N PHE A 259 8.63 7.04 -1.20
CA PHE A 259 9.84 7.14 -2.01
C PHE A 259 10.99 7.80 -1.25
N LEU A 260 10.71 8.87 -0.52
CA LEU A 260 11.69 9.53 0.36
C LEU A 260 12.23 8.57 1.43
N ILE A 261 11.36 7.81 2.10
CA ILE A 261 11.77 6.81 3.09
C ILE A 261 12.68 5.75 2.44
N ALA A 262 12.33 5.31 1.23
CA ALA A 262 13.14 4.34 0.48
C ALA A 262 14.53 4.90 0.12
N ILE A 263 14.60 6.14 -0.37
CA ILE A 263 15.86 6.82 -0.68
C ILE A 263 16.67 7.01 0.61
N SER A 264 16.08 7.56 1.66
CA SER A 264 16.75 7.78 2.95
C SER A 264 17.34 6.50 3.52
N SER A 265 16.55 5.43 3.57
CA SER A 265 17.03 4.11 4.00
C SER A 265 18.20 3.61 3.14
N THR A 266 18.16 3.85 1.83
CA THR A 266 19.22 3.42 0.92
C THR A 266 20.49 4.24 1.12
N LEU A 267 20.40 5.58 1.09
CA LEU A 267 21.56 6.45 1.22
C LEU A 267 22.21 6.34 2.61
N LYS A 268 21.43 6.29 3.69
CA LYS A 268 21.97 6.08 5.05
C LYS A 268 22.62 4.70 5.19
N SER A 269 22.13 3.66 4.51
CA SER A 269 22.74 2.32 4.55
C SER A 269 24.11 2.23 3.85
N LEU A 270 24.47 3.24 3.04
CA LEU A 270 25.79 3.32 2.41
C LEU A 270 26.85 3.92 3.33
N LEU A 271 26.44 4.60 4.40
CA LEU A 271 27.34 5.19 5.38
C LEU A 271 28.03 4.08 6.19
N ARG A 272 29.33 4.20 6.39
CA ARG A 272 30.15 3.15 7.02
C ARG A 272 30.76 3.65 8.32
N PRO A 273 30.69 2.89 9.43
CA PRO A 273 31.38 3.27 10.65
C PRO A 273 32.89 3.26 10.41
N HIS A 274 33.60 4.28 10.88
CA HIS A 274 35.05 4.37 10.77
C HIS A 274 35.77 3.27 11.58
N ILE A 275 35.16 2.80 12.66
CA ILE A 275 35.65 1.71 13.52
C ILE A 275 34.58 0.61 13.56
N LEU A 276 34.94 -0.59 13.11
CA LEU A 276 34.00 -1.73 12.95
C LEU A 276 33.43 -2.29 14.26
N ASN A 277 33.94 -1.86 15.42
CA ASN A 277 33.65 -2.46 16.74
C ASN A 277 32.98 -1.51 17.76
N THR A 278 32.46 -0.34 17.37
CA THR A 278 31.68 0.51 18.30
C THR A 278 30.19 0.10 18.29
N PRO A 279 29.60 -0.38 19.42
CA PRO A 279 28.29 -1.06 19.38
C PRO A 279 27.06 -0.15 19.31
N ASP A 280 27.15 1.14 19.64
CA ASP A 280 25.93 1.79 20.17
C ASP A 280 25.05 2.51 19.14
N LYS A 281 25.60 3.07 18.03
CA LYS A 281 24.82 3.83 17.03
C LYS A 281 25.41 3.73 15.62
N SER A 282 24.57 3.56 14.60
CA SER A 282 25.03 3.61 13.20
C SER A 282 25.36 5.06 12.78
N PRO A 283 26.19 5.28 11.73
CA PRO A 283 26.40 6.61 11.16
C PRO A 283 25.09 7.31 10.77
N GLY A 284 24.12 6.56 10.27
CA GLY A 284 22.79 7.07 9.93
C GLY A 284 22.01 7.56 11.14
N ASP A 285 22.12 6.87 12.29
CA ASP A 285 21.48 7.30 13.54
C ASP A 285 22.15 8.55 14.10
N ARG A 286 23.49 8.63 14.03
CA ARG A 286 24.25 9.83 14.41
C ARG A 286 23.87 11.04 13.57
N LEU A 287 23.76 10.87 12.25
CA LEU A 287 23.30 11.92 11.33
C LEU A 287 21.90 12.42 11.75
N THR A 288 20.98 11.48 11.99
CA THR A 288 19.61 11.80 12.43
C THR A 288 19.62 12.62 13.72
N GLU A 289 20.42 12.19 14.71
CA GLU A 289 20.55 12.88 15.99
C GLU A 289 21.14 14.30 15.85
N ILE A 290 22.18 14.45 15.04
CA ILE A 290 22.85 15.75 14.81
C ILE A 290 21.93 16.70 14.05
N CYS A 291 21.30 16.26 12.97
CA CYS A 291 20.35 17.07 12.21
C CYS A 291 19.10 17.43 13.02
N ALA A 292 18.66 16.58 13.94
CA ALA A 292 17.56 16.90 14.85
C ALA A 292 17.95 17.96 15.90
N LYS A 293 19.19 17.92 16.41
CA LYS A 293 19.68 18.83 17.46
C LYS A 293 20.11 20.20 16.94
N ILE A 294 20.86 20.23 15.84
CA ILE A 294 21.47 21.47 15.33
C ILE A 294 20.45 22.18 14.46
N THR A 295 20.03 23.38 14.83
CA THR A 295 19.04 24.19 14.10
C THR A 295 19.67 25.23 13.18
N ASP A 296 20.99 25.21 13.01
CA ASP A 296 21.68 26.16 12.12
C ASP A 296 21.21 26.00 10.67
N VAL A 297 20.97 27.14 10.02
CA VAL A 297 20.49 27.23 8.64
C VAL A 297 21.63 27.19 7.62
N ASP A 298 22.88 27.26 8.08
CA ASP A 298 24.09 27.05 7.30
C ASP A 298 24.46 25.55 7.29
N ILE A 299 24.43 24.95 6.10
CA ILE A 299 24.69 23.51 5.92
C ILE A 299 26.10 23.12 6.35
N ASP A 300 27.09 24.00 6.11
CA ASP A 300 28.49 23.68 6.37
C ASP A 300 28.76 23.65 7.88
N LYS A 301 28.06 24.49 8.67
CA LYS A 301 28.11 24.43 10.14
C LYS A 301 27.51 23.16 10.72
N VAL A 302 26.43 22.64 10.12
CA VAL A 302 25.87 21.34 10.51
C VAL A 302 26.89 20.23 10.24
N MET A 303 27.57 20.28 9.09
CA MET A 303 28.55 19.27 8.67
C MET A 303 29.80 19.19 9.54
N ILE A 304 30.24 20.30 10.14
CA ILE A 304 31.41 20.31 11.08
C ILE A 304 31.20 19.35 12.27
N ASN A 305 29.94 19.05 12.61
CA ASN A 305 29.60 18.15 13.71
C ASN A 305 29.61 16.67 13.30
N LEU A 306 29.87 16.36 12.02
CA LEU A 306 29.88 15.02 11.46
C LEU A 306 31.30 14.55 11.14
N LYS A 307 31.53 13.25 11.28
CA LYS A 307 32.79 12.60 10.88
C LYS A 307 32.74 12.26 9.40
N THR A 308 33.37 13.08 8.56
CA THR A 308 33.35 12.94 7.08
C THR A 308 33.88 11.60 6.58
N GLU A 309 34.75 10.95 7.34
CA GLU A 309 35.27 9.60 7.05
C GLU A 309 34.18 8.53 6.95
N GLU A 310 33.05 8.72 7.64
CA GLU A 310 31.92 7.78 7.61
C GLU A 310 31.08 7.88 6.32
N PHE A 311 31.33 8.91 5.51
CA PHE A 311 30.58 9.26 4.31
C PHE A 311 31.35 8.96 3.02
N VAL A 312 32.56 8.40 3.10
CA VAL A 312 33.40 8.14 1.93
C VAL A 312 32.80 7.02 1.07
N LEU A 313 32.46 7.34 -0.18
CA LEU A 313 31.96 6.42 -1.19
C LEU A 313 32.75 6.52 -2.50
N ASP A 314 32.74 5.45 -3.28
CA ASP A 314 33.34 5.44 -4.61
C ASP A 314 32.48 6.20 -5.63
N MET A 315 33.13 6.76 -6.66
CA MET A 315 32.47 7.58 -7.68
C MET A 315 31.41 6.80 -8.46
N ASN A 316 31.64 5.52 -8.75
CA ASN A 316 30.72 4.71 -9.54
C ASN A 316 29.40 4.48 -8.80
N THR A 317 29.46 4.27 -7.49
CA THR A 317 28.26 4.19 -6.64
C THR A 317 27.46 5.49 -6.66
N LEU A 318 28.12 6.64 -6.46
CA LEU A 318 27.46 7.95 -6.46
C LEU A 318 26.82 8.28 -7.81
N GLN A 319 27.57 8.09 -8.91
CA GLN A 319 27.04 8.30 -10.26
C GLN A 319 25.86 7.39 -10.57
N ALA A 320 25.89 6.13 -10.11
CA ALA A 320 24.80 5.20 -10.35
C ALA A 320 23.51 5.56 -9.59
N LEU A 321 23.64 6.30 -8.48
CA LEU A 321 22.51 6.77 -7.67
C LEU A 321 22.13 8.22 -7.98
N GLN A 322 22.77 8.87 -8.96
CA GLN A 322 22.60 10.28 -9.27
C GLN A 322 21.14 10.70 -9.45
N GLN A 323 20.32 9.87 -10.10
CA GLN A 323 18.91 10.17 -10.33
C GLN A 323 18.08 10.21 -9.03
N LEU A 324 18.49 9.46 -8.00
CA LEU A 324 17.87 9.53 -6.68
C LEU A 324 18.34 10.78 -5.94
N LEU A 325 19.61 11.16 -6.06
CA LEU A 325 20.15 12.40 -5.45
C LEU A 325 19.49 13.64 -6.08
N GLN A 326 19.39 13.66 -7.42
CA GLN A 326 18.71 14.71 -8.17
C GLN A 326 17.25 14.84 -7.72
N TRP A 327 16.53 13.72 -7.58
CA TRP A 327 15.14 13.76 -7.14
C TRP A 327 14.97 14.40 -5.77
N VAL A 328 15.89 14.17 -4.82
CA VAL A 328 15.84 14.82 -3.50
C VAL A 328 15.96 16.34 -3.65
N GLY A 329 16.93 16.82 -4.45
CA GLY A 329 17.12 18.25 -4.72
C GLY A 329 15.91 18.89 -5.40
N ASP A 330 15.43 18.28 -6.49
CA ASP A 330 14.26 18.74 -7.24
C ASP A 330 13.00 18.77 -6.37
N PHE A 331 12.84 17.79 -5.49
CA PHE A 331 11.69 17.69 -4.60
C PHE A 331 11.72 18.76 -3.51
N VAL A 332 12.88 19.06 -2.92
CA VAL A 332 13.02 20.19 -1.99
C VAL A 332 12.72 21.52 -2.68
N LEU A 333 13.29 21.75 -3.87
CA LEU A 333 13.05 22.96 -4.65
C LEU A 333 11.56 23.15 -4.97
N TYR A 334 10.90 22.09 -5.44
CA TYR A 334 9.47 22.15 -5.71
C TYR A 334 8.65 22.46 -4.46
N LEU A 335 8.92 21.77 -3.35
CA LEU A 335 8.15 21.94 -2.11
C LEU A 335 8.22 23.39 -1.64
N LEU A 336 9.43 23.96 -1.57
CA LEU A 336 9.65 25.34 -1.16
C LEU A 336 9.01 26.34 -2.14
N ALA A 337 9.15 26.13 -3.45
CA ALA A 337 8.49 26.97 -4.45
C ALA A 337 6.95 26.87 -4.43
N SER A 338 6.41 25.79 -3.84
CA SER A 338 4.97 25.60 -3.67
C SER A 338 4.45 26.25 -2.38
N LEU A 339 5.31 26.59 -1.42
CA LEU A 339 4.94 27.16 -0.11
C LEU A 339 4.13 28.46 -0.18
N PRO A 340 4.37 29.40 -1.11
CA PRO A 340 3.53 30.59 -1.26
C PRO A 340 2.10 30.29 -1.74
N ASN A 341 1.91 29.14 -2.38
CA ASN A 341 0.68 28.82 -3.09
C ASN A 341 -0.28 27.93 -2.29
N GLN A 342 -0.20 27.94 -0.95
CA GLN A 342 -0.90 27.00 -0.07
C GLN A 342 -2.39 27.35 0.18
N GLY A 343 -2.91 28.42 -0.42
CA GLY A 343 -4.32 28.83 -0.29
C GLY A 343 -5.36 27.81 -0.80
N ALA A 344 -4.92 26.72 -1.44
CA ALA A 344 -5.79 25.61 -1.85
C ALA A 344 -5.26 24.26 -1.28
N PRO A 345 -6.04 23.54 -0.45
CA PRO A 345 -5.63 22.28 0.19
C PRO A 345 -5.47 21.09 -0.79
N LEU A 346 -5.81 21.28 -2.07
CA LEU A 346 -5.82 20.26 -3.11
C LEU A 346 -4.56 20.29 -4.00
N ARG A 347 -3.41 20.69 -3.47
CA ARG A 347 -2.14 20.68 -4.21
C ARG A 347 -1.18 19.58 -3.73
N PRO A 348 -0.51 18.85 -4.64
CA PRO A 348 0.58 17.94 -4.27
C PRO A 348 1.67 18.69 -3.48
N GLY A 349 2.08 18.10 -2.36
CA GLY A 349 3.05 18.66 -1.43
C GLY A 349 2.45 19.31 -0.18
N HIS A 350 1.14 19.62 -0.16
CA HIS A 350 0.51 20.37 0.94
C HIS A 350 0.68 19.66 2.30
N SER A 351 0.38 18.36 2.38
CA SER A 351 0.53 17.60 3.65
C SER A 351 1.99 17.26 3.97
N PHE A 352 2.90 17.51 3.02
CA PHE A 352 4.33 17.30 3.18
C PHE A 352 4.99 18.50 3.87
N LEU A 353 4.58 19.71 3.48
CA LEU A 353 5.09 20.98 4.04
C LEU A 353 4.77 21.18 5.52
N ARG A 354 3.82 20.42 6.07
CA ARG A 354 3.42 20.45 7.48
C ARG A 354 3.93 19.24 8.28
N ASP A 355 4.73 18.38 7.66
CA ASP A 355 5.23 17.16 8.29
C ASP A 355 6.71 17.31 8.67
N GLY A 356 6.95 17.76 9.91
CA GLY A 356 8.30 17.96 10.45
C GLY A 356 9.19 16.72 10.37
N THR A 357 8.63 15.51 10.42
CA THR A 357 9.42 14.27 10.28
C THR A 357 9.94 14.12 8.85
N SER A 358 9.08 14.34 7.86
CA SER A 358 9.46 14.25 6.45
C SER A 358 10.43 15.38 6.04
N LEU A 359 10.20 16.60 6.55
CA LEU A 359 11.12 17.73 6.32
C LEU A 359 12.49 17.49 6.96
N GLY A 360 12.53 16.92 8.17
CA GLY A 360 13.77 16.53 8.84
C GLY A 360 14.55 15.49 8.03
N MET A 361 13.85 14.52 7.43
CA MET A 361 14.47 13.53 6.56
C MET A 361 15.04 14.15 5.28
N LEU A 362 14.39 15.14 4.67
CA LEU A 362 14.96 15.89 3.54
C LEU A 362 16.22 16.65 3.97
N ARG A 363 16.20 17.28 5.14
CA ARG A 363 17.33 18.03 5.69
C ARG A 363 18.55 17.13 5.88
N GLU A 364 18.36 15.94 6.45
CA GLU A 364 19.42 14.93 6.60
C GLU A 364 20.02 14.52 5.24
N LEU A 365 19.17 14.27 4.23
CA LEU A 365 19.65 13.88 2.91
C LEU A 365 20.39 15.01 2.20
N MET A 366 19.96 16.26 2.37
CA MET A 366 20.72 17.41 1.84
C MET A 366 22.13 17.47 2.44
N VAL A 367 22.29 17.23 3.75
CA VAL A 367 23.61 17.16 4.39
C VAL A 367 24.46 16.02 3.81
N VAL A 368 23.89 14.82 3.64
CA VAL A 368 24.57 13.68 3.03
C VAL A 368 25.06 14.02 1.62
N ILE A 369 24.17 14.59 0.80
CA ILE A 369 24.48 14.96 -0.58
C ILE A 369 25.56 16.05 -0.63
N ARG A 370 25.51 17.04 0.27
CA ARG A 370 26.54 18.10 0.36
C ARG A 370 27.91 17.52 0.69
N ILE A 371 28.00 16.64 1.69
CA ILE A 371 29.27 15.97 2.04
C ILE A 371 29.82 15.19 0.83
N TRP A 372 28.99 14.42 0.14
CA TRP A 372 29.42 13.70 -1.06
C TRP A 372 29.84 14.64 -2.19
N GLY A 373 29.15 15.77 -2.36
CA GLY A 373 29.50 16.79 -3.34
C GLY A 373 30.84 17.46 -3.09
N LEU A 374 31.21 17.70 -1.83
CA LEU A 374 32.55 18.21 -1.49
C LEU A 374 33.66 17.21 -1.85
N LEU A 375 33.39 15.91 -1.70
CA LEU A 375 34.33 14.85 -2.07
C LEU A 375 34.35 14.58 -3.59
N LYS A 376 33.19 14.72 -4.24
CA LYS A 376 32.90 14.34 -5.63
C LYS A 376 31.84 15.29 -6.24
N PRO A 377 32.24 16.47 -6.77
CA PRO A 377 31.28 17.50 -7.23
C PRO A 377 30.27 17.04 -8.27
N SER A 378 30.63 16.06 -9.12
CA SER A 378 29.75 15.53 -10.15
C SER A 378 28.51 14.79 -9.64
N CYS A 379 28.42 14.49 -8.33
CA CYS A 379 27.24 13.85 -7.76
C CYS A 379 26.19 14.83 -7.23
N LEU A 380 26.47 16.13 -7.25
CA LEU A 380 25.53 17.15 -6.78
C LEU A 380 24.29 17.20 -7.70
N PRO A 381 23.09 17.45 -7.16
CA PRO A 381 21.93 17.82 -7.95
C PRO A 381 22.26 19.05 -8.80
N VAL A 382 21.86 19.01 -10.06
CA VAL A 382 22.04 20.09 -11.03
C VAL A 382 20.78 20.96 -11.00
N TYR A 383 20.98 22.26 -10.79
CA TYR A 383 19.92 23.27 -10.84
C TYR A 383 20.17 24.20 -12.01
N THR A 384 19.10 24.63 -12.69
CA THR A 384 19.20 25.72 -13.68
C THR A 384 18.96 27.03 -12.94
N ALA A 385 20.05 27.70 -12.58
CA ALA A 385 20.03 28.98 -11.87
C ALA A 385 20.13 30.16 -12.84
N THR A 386 19.60 31.31 -12.44
CA THR A 386 19.77 32.57 -13.18
C THR A 386 21.12 33.24 -12.93
N SER A 387 21.90 32.74 -11.95
CA SER A 387 23.26 33.18 -11.62
C SER A 387 24.21 32.00 -11.44
N ASP A 388 25.38 32.06 -12.07
CA ASP A 388 26.41 31.01 -12.00
C ASP A 388 27.14 30.95 -10.64
N THR A 389 27.06 32.02 -9.83
CA THR A 389 27.73 32.09 -8.52
C THR A 389 26.85 31.63 -7.37
N GLN A 390 25.59 31.27 -7.64
CA GLN A 390 24.62 30.94 -6.61
C GLN A 390 24.81 29.50 -6.09
N ASP A 391 25.12 29.37 -4.79
CA ASP A 391 25.04 28.07 -4.11
C ASP A 391 23.59 27.69 -3.84
N SER A 392 22.97 27.07 -4.85
CA SER A 392 21.57 26.65 -4.84
C SER A 392 21.28 25.65 -3.71
N MET A 393 22.23 24.76 -3.39
CA MET A 393 22.03 23.76 -2.34
C MET A 393 22.00 24.41 -0.96
N SER A 394 22.92 25.35 -0.70
CA SER A 394 22.95 26.10 0.56
C SER A 394 21.70 26.97 0.73
N LEU A 395 21.23 27.63 -0.34
CA LEU A 395 19.95 28.36 -0.32
C LEU A 395 18.77 27.46 0.05
N LEU A 396 18.63 26.32 -0.62
CA LEU A 396 17.52 25.40 -0.40
C LEU A 396 17.57 24.78 1.01
N PHE A 397 18.77 24.47 1.52
CA PHE A 397 18.94 23.95 2.87
C PHE A 397 18.53 24.97 3.93
N ARG A 398 18.89 26.24 3.73
CA ARG A 398 18.53 27.36 4.62
C ARG A 398 17.01 27.51 4.73
N LEU A 399 16.32 27.55 3.59
CA LEU A 399 14.86 27.67 3.52
C LEU A 399 14.15 26.43 4.10
N LEU A 400 14.63 25.23 3.75
CA LEU A 400 14.11 23.97 4.29
C LEU A 400 14.28 23.90 5.81
N THR A 401 15.42 24.35 6.34
CA THR A 401 15.69 24.35 7.78
C THR A 401 14.75 25.30 8.51
N LYS A 402 14.53 26.52 7.98
CA LYS A 402 13.54 27.46 8.53
C LYS A 402 12.14 26.81 8.59
N LEU A 403 11.69 26.21 7.48
CA LEU A 403 10.39 25.54 7.43
C LEU A 403 10.30 24.37 8.42
N TRP A 404 11.35 23.54 8.49
CA TRP A 404 11.40 22.40 9.40
C TRP A 404 11.30 22.82 10.87
N ILE A 405 11.97 23.91 11.27
CA ILE A 405 11.87 24.45 12.64
C ILE A 405 10.42 24.80 12.97
N CYS A 406 9.70 25.45 12.05
CA CYS A 406 8.28 25.78 12.22
C CYS A 406 7.39 24.55 12.43
N CYS A 407 7.72 23.41 11.81
CA CYS A 407 6.90 22.19 11.82
C CYS A 407 7.38 21.08 12.77
N ARG A 408 8.53 21.25 13.43
CA ARG A 408 9.09 20.23 14.34
C ARG A 408 8.48 20.32 15.74
N ASP A 409 8.31 21.53 16.25
CA ASP A 409 7.98 21.78 17.66
C ASP A 409 6.50 22.19 17.84
N GLU A 410 5.90 22.84 16.84
CA GLU A 410 4.49 23.20 16.82
C GLU A 410 3.70 22.17 15.99
N GLY A 411 2.48 21.82 16.42
CA GLY A 411 1.62 20.87 15.71
C GLY A 411 1.32 21.29 14.26
N PRO A 412 0.60 20.46 13.46
CA PRO A 412 0.34 20.69 12.02
C PRO A 412 -0.47 21.96 11.66
N THR A 413 -0.71 22.84 12.64
CA THR A 413 -1.48 24.08 12.56
C THR A 413 -0.64 25.35 12.58
N SER A 414 0.68 25.27 12.80
CA SER A 414 1.55 26.46 12.68
C SER A 414 1.67 26.87 11.21
N GLU A 415 1.23 28.08 10.89
CA GLU A 415 1.48 28.67 9.58
C GLU A 415 2.97 29.09 9.50
N PRO A 416 3.61 28.93 8.33
CA PRO A 416 4.99 29.35 8.14
C PRO A 416 5.12 30.87 8.31
N ASP A 417 6.29 31.31 8.81
CA ASP A 417 6.62 32.73 8.94
C ASP A 417 6.48 33.48 7.59
N GLU A 418 5.86 34.67 7.60
CA GLU A 418 5.68 35.50 6.41
C GLU A 418 7.03 35.78 5.72
N THR A 419 8.10 35.97 6.49
CA THR A 419 9.44 36.21 5.92
C THR A 419 9.94 35.01 5.12
N LEU A 420 9.65 33.79 5.59
CA LEU A 420 10.00 32.56 4.88
C LEU A 420 9.16 32.40 3.61
N VAL A 421 7.88 32.73 3.67
CA VAL A 421 6.99 32.69 2.51
C VAL A 421 7.47 33.66 1.44
N ASP A 422 7.81 34.89 1.80
CA ASP A 422 8.35 35.91 0.87
C ASP A 422 9.65 35.47 0.22
N GLU A 423 10.57 34.88 0.98
CA GLU A 423 11.81 34.33 0.41
C GLU A 423 11.52 33.17 -0.56
N CYS A 424 10.51 32.32 -0.27
CA CYS A 424 10.10 31.24 -1.17
C CYS A 424 9.39 31.76 -2.43
N CYS A 425 8.67 32.88 -2.37
CA CYS A 425 8.08 33.55 -3.53
C CYS A 425 9.13 33.93 -4.59
N LEU A 426 10.37 34.20 -4.16
CA LEU A 426 11.47 34.59 -5.05
C LEU A 426 12.14 33.39 -5.73
N LEU A 427 11.93 32.16 -5.27
CA LEU A 427 12.61 30.98 -5.82
C LEU A 427 12.45 30.79 -7.33
N PRO A 428 11.24 30.92 -7.93
CA PRO A 428 11.08 30.77 -9.38
C PRO A 428 11.85 31.79 -10.22
N SER A 429 12.25 32.93 -9.63
CA SER A 429 13.09 33.93 -10.30
C SER A 429 14.59 33.62 -10.22
N GLN A 430 14.99 32.74 -9.30
CA GLN A 430 16.38 32.36 -9.06
C GLN A 430 16.71 31.00 -9.69
N LEU A 431 15.75 30.07 -9.67
CA LEU A 431 15.91 28.69 -10.07
C LEU A 431 14.73 28.25 -10.95
N LEU A 432 15.01 27.50 -12.00
CA LEU A 432 13.99 26.83 -12.79
C LEU A 432 13.31 25.76 -11.92
N ILE A 433 12.01 25.93 -11.67
CA ILE A 433 11.25 24.96 -10.87
C ILE A 433 10.95 23.71 -11.71
N PRO A 434 11.36 22.51 -11.24
CA PRO A 434 11.10 21.28 -11.98
C PRO A 434 9.61 20.96 -12.00
N SER A 435 9.12 20.52 -13.16
CA SER A 435 7.82 19.87 -13.24
C SER A 435 7.95 18.45 -12.67
N LEU A 436 7.36 18.22 -11.51
CA LEU A 436 7.35 16.89 -10.91
C LEU A 436 6.15 16.08 -11.42
N ASP A 437 6.44 14.99 -12.11
CA ASP A 437 5.49 13.90 -12.34
C ASP A 437 5.21 13.20 -11.00
N TRP A 438 4.26 13.76 -10.25
CA TRP A 438 3.95 13.39 -8.87
C TRP A 438 3.59 11.94 -8.67
N LEU A 439 2.97 11.32 -9.67
CA LEU A 439 2.41 10.00 -9.51
C LEU A 439 2.28 9.20 -10.81
N PRO A 440 2.20 7.88 -10.66
CA PRO A 440 1.45 7.08 -11.61
C PRO A 440 -0.03 7.43 -11.62
N VAL A 441 -0.58 7.51 -12.83
CA VAL A 441 -2.01 7.64 -13.05
C VAL A 441 -2.68 6.34 -12.63
N SER A 442 -3.69 6.45 -11.78
CA SER A 442 -4.44 5.29 -11.30
C SER A 442 -5.46 4.84 -12.34
N ASP A 443 -5.16 3.75 -13.03
CA ASP A 443 -6.11 3.00 -13.89
C ASP A 443 -6.88 1.90 -13.13
N GLY A 444 -6.76 1.87 -11.80
CA GLY A 444 -7.34 0.80 -10.96
C GLY A 444 -8.87 0.79 -10.99
N LEU A 445 -9.46 -0.39 -11.24
CA LEU A 445 -10.91 -0.61 -11.29
C LEU A 445 -11.62 -0.28 -9.97
N VAL A 446 -10.97 -0.46 -8.82
CA VAL A 446 -11.60 -0.37 -7.50
C VAL A 446 -12.27 0.99 -7.24
N SER A 447 -11.67 2.10 -7.68
CA SER A 447 -12.28 3.43 -7.55
C SER A 447 -13.49 3.65 -8.45
N ARG A 448 -13.67 2.81 -9.49
CA ARG A 448 -14.70 2.96 -10.53
C ARG A 448 -15.80 1.89 -10.47
N LEU A 449 -15.65 0.84 -9.64
CA LEU A 449 -16.64 -0.21 -9.41
C LEU A 449 -17.77 0.30 -8.49
N GLN A 450 -18.49 1.31 -8.95
CA GLN A 450 -19.57 1.99 -8.24
C GLN A 450 -20.97 1.80 -8.87
N PRO A 451 -21.25 0.72 -9.65
CA PRO A 451 -22.63 0.25 -9.71
C PRO A 451 -22.81 -1.24 -9.36
N LYS A 452 -24.01 -1.53 -8.84
CA LYS A 452 -24.54 -2.86 -8.45
C LYS A 452 -24.68 -3.86 -9.62
N GLN A 453 -24.20 -3.54 -10.82
CA GLN A 453 -24.34 -4.39 -12.00
C GLN A 453 -23.10 -5.27 -12.20
N PRO A 454 -23.27 -6.54 -12.59
CA PRO A 454 -22.15 -7.42 -12.90
C PRO A 454 -21.29 -6.84 -14.03
N LEU A 455 -20.00 -6.62 -13.78
CA LEU A 455 -19.04 -6.25 -14.83
C LEU A 455 -18.49 -7.48 -15.53
N ARG A 456 -18.48 -7.45 -16.87
CA ARG A 456 -17.73 -8.41 -17.68
C ARG A 456 -16.39 -7.81 -18.06
N LEU A 457 -15.33 -8.38 -17.52
CA LEU A 457 -13.95 -7.98 -17.80
C LEU A 457 -13.29 -9.02 -18.72
N HIS A 458 -12.44 -8.54 -19.62
CA HIS A 458 -11.62 -9.40 -20.47
C HIS A 458 -10.15 -9.18 -20.12
N PHE A 459 -9.40 -10.26 -19.92
CA PHE A 459 -7.98 -10.16 -19.64
C PHE A 459 -7.27 -9.40 -20.76
N GLY A 460 -6.42 -8.44 -20.38
CA GLY A 460 -5.65 -7.62 -21.32
C GLY A 460 -6.43 -6.49 -21.99
N LYS A 461 -7.75 -6.37 -21.80
CA LYS A 461 -8.55 -5.27 -22.35
C LYS A 461 -8.96 -4.28 -21.27
N ALA A 462 -8.93 -2.99 -21.62
CA ALA A 462 -9.46 -1.95 -20.74
C ALA A 462 -10.97 -2.17 -20.51
N PRO A 463 -11.46 -1.97 -19.28
CA PRO A 463 -12.88 -2.10 -18.97
C PRO A 463 -13.68 -0.99 -19.65
N ILE A 464 -14.74 -1.34 -20.37
CA ILE A 464 -15.72 -0.36 -20.90
C ILE A 464 -16.70 -0.07 -19.77
N LEU A 465 -16.51 1.06 -19.08
CA LEU A 465 -17.39 1.48 -17.99
C LEU A 465 -18.53 2.36 -18.54
N PRO A 466 -19.81 1.99 -18.35
CA PRO A 466 -20.92 2.84 -18.76
C PRO A 466 -20.93 4.12 -17.92
N GLY A 467 -20.92 5.29 -18.57
CA GLY A 467 -21.07 6.59 -17.91
C GLY A 467 -19.79 7.33 -17.50
N SER A 468 -18.59 6.85 -17.86
CA SER A 468 -17.33 7.58 -17.60
C SER A 468 -17.08 8.73 -18.59
N ALA A 469 -18.14 9.48 -18.95
CA ALA A 469 -18.07 10.71 -19.76
C ALA A 469 -18.19 11.97 -18.89
N THR A 470 -18.27 11.85 -17.57
CA THR A 470 -17.83 12.92 -16.68
C THR A 470 -16.33 12.76 -16.50
N THR A 471 -15.59 13.42 -17.39
CA THR A 471 -14.28 13.99 -17.07
C THR A 471 -14.43 14.74 -15.75
N LEU A 472 -14.15 14.04 -14.64
CA LEU A 472 -13.85 14.68 -13.37
C LEU A 472 -12.77 15.72 -13.69
N GLN A 473 -12.95 16.95 -13.22
CA GLN A 473 -12.00 18.07 -13.31
C GLN A 473 -10.68 17.74 -12.57
N LEU A 474 -10.01 16.71 -13.07
CA LEU A 474 -8.73 16.17 -12.63
C LEU A 474 -7.85 15.99 -13.88
N ASP A 475 -8.06 16.82 -14.90
CA ASP A 475 -7.29 16.85 -16.15
C ASP A 475 -5.79 17.11 -15.90
N GLY A 476 -5.42 17.63 -14.73
CA GLY A 476 -4.01 17.82 -14.34
C GLY A 476 -3.30 16.58 -13.79
N LEU A 477 -4.01 15.52 -13.38
CA LEU A 477 -3.41 14.30 -12.78
C LEU A 477 -3.65 13.04 -13.62
N ILE A 478 -4.52 13.08 -14.62
CA ILE A 478 -4.77 11.98 -15.55
C ILE A 478 -3.88 12.21 -16.77
N ARG A 479 -2.77 11.46 -16.91
CA ARG A 479 -1.93 11.53 -18.12
C ARG A 479 -2.79 11.15 -19.34
N ALA A 480 -2.90 12.08 -20.28
CA ALA A 480 -3.42 11.79 -21.60
C ALA A 480 -2.57 10.73 -22.31
N THR A 481 -3.17 9.98 -23.24
CA THR A 481 -2.44 9.11 -24.16
C THR A 481 -1.36 9.90 -24.90
N GLY A 482 -0.12 9.41 -24.93
CA GLY A 482 1.03 10.09 -25.55
C GLY A 482 1.90 10.96 -24.62
N GLN A 483 1.59 11.09 -23.33
CA GLN A 483 2.46 11.77 -22.37
C GLN A 483 3.72 10.95 -22.05
N PRO A 484 4.89 11.60 -21.84
CA PRO A 484 6.11 10.90 -21.47
C PRO A 484 5.92 10.14 -20.16
N LYS A 485 6.40 8.89 -20.15
CA LYS A 485 6.40 8.03 -18.98
C LYS A 485 7.74 8.14 -18.27
N ILE A 486 7.72 7.96 -16.95
CA ILE A 486 8.92 7.91 -16.13
C ILE A 486 8.99 6.55 -15.44
N ASP A 487 10.19 6.00 -15.33
CA ASP A 487 10.49 4.91 -14.42
C ASP A 487 10.43 5.45 -12.99
N HIS A 488 9.39 5.11 -12.24
CA HIS A 488 9.13 5.66 -10.92
C HIS A 488 10.13 5.17 -9.87
N LEU A 489 10.85 4.06 -10.11
CA LEU A 489 11.87 3.56 -9.19
C LEU A 489 13.25 4.12 -9.52
N ARG A 490 13.56 4.29 -10.81
CA ARG A 490 14.89 4.74 -11.28
C ARG A 490 14.95 6.23 -11.60
N ARG A 491 13.79 6.89 -11.67
CA ARG A 491 13.60 8.28 -12.08
C ARG A 491 14.14 8.57 -13.49
N LEU A 492 14.08 7.58 -14.37
CA LEU A 492 14.50 7.70 -15.77
C LEU A 492 13.31 8.03 -16.66
N HIS A 493 13.47 8.98 -17.58
CA HIS A 493 12.46 9.26 -18.60
C HIS A 493 12.43 8.12 -19.63
N LEU A 494 11.24 7.55 -19.83
CA LEU A 494 10.99 6.45 -20.77
C LEU A 494 10.39 6.93 -22.10
N GLY A 495 10.04 8.23 -22.19
CA GLY A 495 9.33 8.79 -23.33
C GLY A 495 7.86 8.38 -23.40
N ALA A 496 7.15 8.86 -24.42
CA ALA A 496 5.72 8.60 -24.59
C ALA A 496 5.42 7.12 -24.92
N HIS A 497 6.30 6.51 -25.71
CA HIS A 497 6.21 5.14 -26.19
C HIS A 497 7.49 4.39 -25.78
N PRO A 498 7.57 3.85 -24.56
CA PRO A 498 8.73 3.10 -24.12
C PRO A 498 8.96 1.91 -25.04
N THR A 499 10.15 1.83 -25.65
CA THR A 499 10.61 0.68 -26.44
C THR A 499 10.98 -0.50 -25.55
N GLU A 500 11.39 -0.19 -24.32
CA GLU A 500 11.81 -1.17 -23.33
C GLU A 500 10.64 -1.86 -22.64
N GLU A 501 10.83 -3.13 -22.28
CA GLU A 501 9.83 -3.89 -21.54
C GLU A 501 9.59 -3.28 -20.16
N CYS A 502 8.34 -2.89 -19.89
CA CYS A 502 7.95 -2.26 -18.64
C CYS A 502 7.02 -3.16 -17.81
N LYS A 503 6.99 -2.89 -16.50
CA LYS A 503 5.99 -3.42 -15.57
C LYS A 503 5.30 -2.26 -14.84
N ALA A 504 4.02 -2.44 -14.56
CA ALA A 504 3.20 -1.49 -13.82
C ALA A 504 2.72 -2.11 -12.50
N CYS A 505 2.71 -1.32 -11.44
CA CYS A 505 2.16 -1.75 -10.15
C CYS A 505 0.64 -1.85 -10.23
N THR A 506 0.05 -2.94 -9.77
CA THR A 506 -1.40 -3.17 -9.76
C THR A 506 -2.17 -2.28 -8.79
N ARG A 507 -1.48 -1.60 -7.86
CA ARG A 507 -2.08 -0.75 -6.81
C ARG A 507 -1.88 0.75 -7.05
N CYS A 508 -0.69 1.17 -7.46
CA CYS A 508 -0.43 2.59 -7.77
C CYS A 508 -0.42 2.91 -9.25
N GLY A 509 -0.18 1.94 -10.14
CA GLY A 509 0.13 2.21 -11.54
C GLY A 509 1.59 2.61 -11.76
N CYS A 510 2.43 2.65 -10.71
CA CYS A 510 3.86 2.98 -10.82
C CYS A 510 4.49 2.14 -11.93
N VAL A 511 5.16 2.79 -12.88
CA VAL A 511 5.80 2.13 -14.02
C VAL A 511 7.30 2.04 -13.77
N THR A 512 7.92 0.92 -14.12
CA THR A 512 9.36 0.73 -14.07
C THR A 512 9.80 -0.27 -15.13
N MET A 513 11.04 -0.14 -15.62
CA MET A 513 11.60 -1.09 -16.58
C MET A 513 11.77 -2.47 -15.95
N LEU A 514 11.52 -3.52 -16.74
CA LEU A 514 11.66 -4.91 -16.33
C LEU A 514 13.14 -5.28 -16.18
N LYS A 515 13.99 -4.80 -17.09
CA LYS A 515 15.44 -4.98 -17.06
C LYS A 515 16.11 -3.66 -16.70
N SER A 516 17.14 -3.72 -15.86
CA SER A 516 17.93 -2.53 -15.54
C SER A 516 18.88 -2.19 -16.67
N PRO A 517 19.00 -0.91 -17.06
CA PRO A 517 20.09 -0.45 -17.93
C PRO A 517 21.44 -0.45 -17.20
N ASN A 518 21.46 -0.36 -15.86
CA ASN A 518 22.68 -0.21 -15.07
C ASN A 518 23.05 -1.52 -14.36
N LYS A 519 24.33 -1.91 -14.43
CA LYS A 519 24.84 -3.18 -13.87
C LYS A 519 25.61 -3.00 -12.55
N THR A 520 25.74 -1.78 -12.02
CA THR A 520 26.46 -1.53 -10.77
C THR A 520 25.78 -2.21 -9.57
N THR A 521 26.58 -2.56 -8.56
CA THR A 521 26.10 -3.25 -7.35
C THR A 521 25.09 -2.41 -6.58
N ALA A 522 25.32 -1.09 -6.46
CA ALA A 522 24.42 -0.18 -5.75
C ALA A 522 23.01 -0.15 -6.38
N VAL A 523 22.92 -0.06 -7.71
CA VAL A 523 21.63 -0.08 -8.41
C VAL A 523 20.96 -1.45 -8.30
N LYS A 524 21.71 -2.55 -8.41
CA LYS A 524 21.16 -3.89 -8.18
C LYS A 524 20.56 -4.03 -6.79
N GLN A 525 21.24 -3.56 -5.74
CA GLN A 525 20.74 -3.60 -4.37
C GLN A 525 19.49 -2.75 -4.18
N TRP A 526 19.43 -1.56 -4.77
CA TRP A 526 18.23 -0.73 -4.81
C TRP A 526 17.06 -1.47 -5.45
N GLU A 527 17.25 -2.03 -6.64
CA GLU A 527 16.19 -2.67 -7.42
C GLU A 527 15.72 -4.00 -6.82
N GLN A 528 16.61 -4.77 -6.19
CA GLN A 528 16.27 -6.04 -5.54
C GLN A 528 15.20 -5.87 -4.47
N ARG A 529 15.17 -4.71 -3.76
CA ARG A 529 14.13 -4.38 -2.77
C ARG A 529 12.73 -4.33 -3.40
N TRP A 530 12.65 -4.00 -4.69
CA TRP A 530 11.41 -3.76 -5.42
C TRP A 530 11.13 -4.83 -6.49
N ILE A 531 11.77 -5.99 -6.42
CA ILE A 531 11.62 -7.02 -7.45
C ILE A 531 10.21 -7.63 -7.44
N LYS A 532 9.69 -7.93 -6.25
CA LYS A 532 8.36 -8.56 -6.04
C LYS A 532 7.24 -7.52 -5.99
N ASN A 533 7.46 -6.43 -5.27
CA ASN A 533 6.44 -5.43 -4.96
C ASN A 533 6.95 -4.02 -5.26
N CYS A 534 6.01 -3.13 -5.54
CA CYS A 534 6.23 -1.69 -5.60
C CYS A 534 6.42 -1.08 -4.20
N LEU A 535 6.87 0.17 -4.14
CA LEU A 535 6.94 1.01 -2.93
C LEU A 535 5.63 1.01 -2.13
N CYS A 536 4.48 1.00 -2.81
CA CYS A 536 3.17 0.93 -2.14
C CYS A 536 2.75 -0.49 -1.75
N GLY A 537 3.62 -1.49 -1.87
CA GLY A 537 3.35 -2.91 -1.58
C GLY A 537 2.53 -3.66 -2.65
N GLY A 538 2.13 -3.00 -3.73
CA GLY A 538 1.37 -3.65 -4.81
C GLY A 538 2.26 -4.50 -5.72
N LEU A 539 1.70 -5.61 -6.22
CA LEU A 539 2.40 -6.52 -7.13
C LEU A 539 2.67 -5.86 -8.50
N TRP A 540 3.66 -6.39 -9.19
CA TRP A 540 3.97 -5.98 -10.56
C TRP A 540 3.17 -6.78 -11.59
N ARG A 541 2.62 -6.09 -12.59
CA ARG A 541 2.06 -6.66 -13.81
C ARG A 541 2.91 -6.24 -15.00
N ARG A 542 3.27 -7.17 -15.88
CA ARG A 542 3.93 -6.83 -17.15
C ARG A 542 3.00 -5.95 -17.99
N MET A 543 3.54 -4.87 -18.54
CA MET A 543 2.80 -4.03 -19.48
C MET A 543 2.87 -4.67 -20.87
N PRO A 544 1.78 -4.63 -21.67
CA PRO A 544 1.88 -4.89 -23.10
C PRO A 544 2.90 -3.93 -23.71
N LEU A 545 3.68 -4.39 -24.69
CA LEU A 545 4.49 -3.48 -25.50
C LEU A 545 3.55 -2.49 -26.17
N SER A 546 3.86 -1.20 -26.05
CA SER A 546 3.10 -0.16 -26.75
C SER A 546 3.27 -0.44 -28.25
N CYS A 547 2.21 -0.83 -28.95
CA CYS A 547 2.28 -0.89 -30.41
C CYS A 547 2.42 0.56 -30.91
N PRO A 548 3.36 0.86 -31.81
CA PRO A 548 3.49 2.20 -32.40
C PRO A 548 2.20 2.64 -33.11
#